data_AF-A0A5M5XEH1-F1
#
_entry.id   AF-A0A5M5XEH1-F1
#
_cell.length_a   1.000
_cell.length_b   1.000
_cell.length_c   1.000
_cell.angle_alpha   90.00
_cell.angle_beta   90.00
_cell.angle_gamma   90.00
#
_symmetry.space_group_name_H-M   'P 1'
#
loop_
_entity.id
_entity.type
_entity.pdbx_description
1 polymer ?
#
loop_
_entity_poly.entity_id
_entity_poly.type
_entity_poly.pdbx_seq_one_letter_code
_entity_poly.pdbx_strand_id
1 'polypeptide(L)' 'MNILISGIHGFVGSSFIRALEDKHTLYGLDIVSPAKEGVVTTFSWLDIEPTSFPFQTLPQFDAIIHL' A
#
# COMPACT_ATOMS: atom_id res chain seq x y z
N MET A 1 -7.83 -3.39 10.21
CA MET A 1 -6.57 -2.62 10.30
C MET A 1 -6.24 -2.11 8.91
N ASN A 2 -5.72 -0.90 8.83
CA ASN A 2 -5.15 -0.31 7.63
C ASN A 2 -3.68 -0.73 7.55
N ILE A 3 -3.33 -1.54 6.56
CA ILE A 3 -1.97 -2.06 6.40
C ILE A 3 -1.37 -1.48 5.12
N LEU A 4 -0.21 -0.84 5.22
CA LEU A 4 0.58 -0.42 4.06
C LEU A 4 1.62 -1.51 3.75
N ILE A 5 1.65 -1.98 2.50
CA ILE A 5 2.60 -2.99 2.03
C ILE A 5 3.45 -2.39 0.90
N SER A 6 4.78 -2.33 1.09
CA SER A 6 5.68 -2.01 -0.04
C SER A 6 5.92 -3.24 -0.91
N GLY A 7 6.27 -3.05 -2.18
CA GLY A 7 6.50 -4.17 -3.10
C GLY A 7 5.23 -5.00 -3.34
N ILE A 8 4.06 -4.35 -3.25
CA ILE A 8 2.75 -5.01 -3.28
C ILE A 8 2.46 -5.72 -4.62
N HIS A 9 3.11 -5.30 -5.70
CA HIS A 9 3.01 -5.94 -7.01
C HIS A 9 3.95 -7.14 -7.16
N GLY A 10 4.91 -7.31 -6.25
CA GLY A 10 5.81 -8.45 -6.21
C GLY A 10 5.08 -9.77 -5.92
N PHE A 11 5.84 -10.88 -6.01
CA PHE A 11 5.32 -12.22 -5.75
C PHE A 11 4.78 -12.38 -4.32
N VAL A 12 5.56 -11.93 -3.33
CA VAL A 12 5.15 -11.98 -1.91
C VAL A 12 4.04 -10.98 -1.62
N GLY A 13 4.13 -9.76 -2.15
CA GLY A 13 3.08 -8.73 -1.99
C GLY A 13 1.71 -9.21 -2.51
N SER A 14 1.68 -9.83 -3.69
CA SER A 14 0.45 -10.40 -4.25
C SER A 14 -0.07 -11.59 -3.44
N SER A 15 0.81 -12.34 -2.77
CA SER A 15 0.41 -13.44 -1.89
C SER A 15 -0.20 -12.91 -0.58
N PHE A 16 0.30 -11.80 -0.05
CA PHE A 16 -0.30 -11.15 1.11
C PHE A 16 -1.65 -10.55 0.84
N ILE A 17 -1.89 -9.97 -0.33
CA ILE A 17 -3.22 -9.47 -0.69
C ILE A 17 -4.25 -10.60 -0.56
N ARG A 18 -4.02 -11.72 -1.25
CA ARG A 18 -4.90 -12.90 -1.20
C ARG A 18 -5.12 -13.45 0.21
N ALA A 19 -4.14 -13.31 1.10
CA ALA A 19 -4.22 -13.83 2.46
C ALA A 19 -4.92 -12.89 3.45
N LEU A 20 -4.94 -11.57 3.15
CA LEU A 20 -5.29 -10.53 4.11
C LEU A 20 -6.46 -9.64 3.68
N GLU A 21 -6.81 -9.59 2.39
CA GLU A 21 -7.82 -8.68 1.83
C GLU A 21 -9.21 -8.82 2.47
N ASP A 22 -9.58 -10.04 2.89
CA ASP A 22 -10.89 -10.30 3.54
C ASP A 22 -10.99 -9.78 4.98
N LYS A 23 -9.85 -9.49 5.63
CA LYS A 23 -9.79 -9.16 7.07
C LYS A 23 -9.26 -7.76 7.34
N HIS A 24 -8.54 -7.18 6.39
CA HIS A 24 -7.79 -5.96 6.55
C HIS A 24 -7.93 -5.06 5.34
N THR A 25 -7.84 -3.76 5.56
CA THR A 25 -7.81 -2.77 4.50
C THR A 25 -6.38 -2.63 4.02
N LEU A 26 -6.12 -3.00 2.78
CA LEU A 26 -4.77 -3.01 2.22
C LEU A 26 -4.51 -1.78 1.37
N TYR A 27 -3.35 -1.17 1.59
CA TYR A 27 -2.77 -0.10 0.80
C TYR A 27 -1.42 -0.56 0.24
N GLY A 28 -1.15 -0.18 -0.99
CA GLY A 28 0.07 -0.52 -1.69
C GLY A 28 1.07 0.63 -1.74
N LEU A 29 2.34 0.28 -1.77
CA LEU A 29 3.41 1.18 -2.17
C LEU A 29 4.35 0.43 -3.11
N ASP A 30 4.62 0.97 -4.29
CA ASP A 30 5.49 0.29 -5.24
C ASP A 30 6.10 1.26 -6.26
N ILE A 31 7.07 0.78 -7.03
CA ILE A 31 7.64 1.54 -8.16
C ILE A 31 6.62 1.72 -9.30
N VAL A 32 5.63 0.82 -9.39
CA VAL A 32 4.50 0.89 -10.31
C VAL A 32 3.20 0.95 -9.51
N SER A 33 2.32 1.88 -9.83
CA SER A 33 1.07 2.10 -9.08
C SER A 33 -0.22 1.84 -9.85
N PRO A 34 -0.36 0.76 -10.67
CA PRO A 34 -1.66 0.44 -11.22
C PRO A 34 -2.63 0.03 -10.10
N ALA A 35 -3.93 0.23 -10.35
CA ALA A 35 -4.97 -0.29 -9.48
C ALA A 35 -4.88 -1.82 -9.40
N LYS A 36 -5.10 -2.38 -8.21
CA LYS A 36 -4.99 -3.81 -7.94
C LYS A 36 -6.19 -4.25 -7.11
N GLU A 37 -6.81 -5.35 -7.53
CA GLU A 37 -7.92 -5.96 -6.78
C GLU A 37 -7.47 -6.30 -5.35
N GLY A 38 -8.35 -6.08 -4.37
CA GLY A 38 -8.04 -6.26 -2.95
C GLY A 38 -7.25 -5.12 -2.31
N VAL A 39 -6.88 -4.08 -3.06
CA VAL A 39 -6.10 -2.93 -2.58
C VAL A 39 -6.90 -1.65 -2.79
N VAL A 40 -7.02 -0.82 -1.75
CA VAL A 40 -7.75 0.46 -1.81
C VAL A 40 -7.05 1.45 -2.73
N THR A 41 -5.76 1.66 -2.48
CA THR A 41 -4.90 2.56 -3.25
C THR A 41 -3.50 2.00 -3.28
N THR A 42 -2.85 2.03 -4.45
CA THR A 42 -1.40 1.86 -4.53
C THR A 42 -0.76 3.23 -4.74
N PHE A 43 0.07 3.64 -3.78
CA PHE A 43 0.88 4.84 -3.85
C PHE A 43 2.17 4.58 -4.64
N SER A 44 2.63 5.61 -5.33
CA SER A 44 4.02 5.70 -5.78
C SER A 44 4.89 6.30 -4.68
N TRP A 45 6.21 6.14 -4.81
CA TRP A 45 7.16 6.78 -3.89
C TRP A 45 7.06 8.31 -3.88
N LEU A 46 6.67 8.92 -5.01
CA LEU A 46 6.45 10.37 -5.13
C LEU A 46 5.21 10.84 -4.36
N ASP A 47 4.25 9.96 -4.09
CA ASP A 47 3.07 10.31 -3.30
C ASP A 47 3.42 10.34 -1.80
N ILE A 48 4.48 9.68 -1.35
CA ILE A 48 4.80 9.52 0.07
C ILE A 48 6.13 10.13 0.50
N GLU A 49 6.81 10.86 -0.38
CA GLU A 49 8.02 11.59 -0.03
C GLU A 49 7.71 12.76 0.93
N PRO A 50 8.65 13.17 1.79
CA PRO A 50 8.40 14.23 2.78
C PRO A 50 7.89 15.56 2.18
N THR A 51 8.27 15.85 0.93
CA THR A 51 7.83 17.00 0.14
C THR A 51 6.35 16.96 -0.23
N SER A 52 5.72 15.78 -0.27
CA SER A 52 4.30 15.61 -0.57
C SER A 52 3.40 15.81 0.66
N PHE A 53 3.93 15.63 1.88
CA PHE A 53 3.13 15.64 3.12
C PHE A 53 2.30 16.91 3.36
N PRO A 54 2.75 18.13 3.02
CA PRO A 54 1.91 19.32 3.16
C PRO A 54 0.69 19.32 2.23
N PHE A 55 0.73 18.55 1.15
CA PHE A 55 -0.27 18.53 0.07
C PHE A 55 -1.09 17.23 0.04
N GLN A 56 -0.78 16.27 0.93
CA GLN A 56 -1.40 14.96 0.94
C GLN A 56 -1.90 14.56 2.33
N THR A 57 -3.12 14.05 2.37
CA THR A 57 -3.64 13.35 3.55
C THR A 57 -3.49 11.86 3.33
N LEU A 58 -2.49 11.26 3.99
CA LEU A 58 -2.34 9.80 4.01
C LEU A 58 -3.34 9.17 4.98
N PRO A 59 -3.85 7.95 4.67
CA PRO A 59 -4.56 7.16 5.66
C PRO A 59 -3.67 6.90 6.87
N GLN A 60 -4.27 6.80 8.05
CA GLN A 60 -3.55 6.26 9.20
C GLN A 60 -3.33 4.76 8.99
N PHE A 61 -2.08 4.33 9.04
CA PHE A 61 -1.70 2.92 8.95
C PHE A 61 -1.48 2.34 10.36
N ASP A 62 -2.11 1.20 10.63
CA ASP A 62 -1.93 0.47 11.88
C ASP A 62 -0.67 -0.41 11.84
N ALA A 63 -0.24 -0.82 10.64
CA ALA A 63 0.95 -1.61 10.42
C ALA A 63 1.57 -1.30 9.04
N ILE A 64 2.88 -1.47 8.95
CA ILE A 64 3.65 -1.37 7.70
C ILE A 64 4.41 -2.68 7.49
N ILE A 65 4.28 -3.27 6.31
CA ILE A 65 5.03 -4.44 5.87
C ILE A 65 5.94 -3.99 4.72
N HIS A 66 7.25 -4.08 4.93
CA HIS A 66 8.24 -3.69 3.92
C HIS A 66 8.82 -4.92 3.22
N LEU A 67 8.52 -5.09 1.93
CA LEU A 67 9.00 -6.14 1.03
C LEU A 67 9.93 -5.56 -0.04
#